data_AF-A0A821J7B4-F1
#
_entry.id   AF-A0A821J7B4-F1
#
_cell.length_a   1.000
_cell.length_b   1.000
_cell.length_c   1.000
_cell.angle_alpha   90.00
_cell.angle_beta   90.00
_cell.angle_gamma   90.00
#
_symmetry.space_group_name_H-M   'P 1'
#
loop_
_entity.id
_entity.type
_entity.pdbx_description
1 polymer ?
#
loop_
_entity_poly.entity_id
_entity_poly.type
_entity_poly.pdbx_seq_one_letter_code
_entity_poly.pdbx_strand_id
1 'polypeptide(L)'
;MIGPQFDIISFITKFHRILKLSDAEAYLIRVQRISKAFDQLIDQQIERRHRNIETPRFVLQRVIDGLEAFQKQLTDEPNRSPLIIAFIEKLNDTICSKEKQNELISRLLKILKTNVIPAYDRLLNILHEDLSNATTDHGVWKLPNGDKYYKLCLEYHTTTNMSPDEVHELGKKHVERIQNEMRRSDYFVKFH
;
A
#
# COMPACT_ATOMS: atom_id res chain seq x y z
N MET A 1 -5.21 1.87 -0.82
CA MET A 1 -4.54 0.57 -0.64
C MET A 1 -3.44 0.77 0.39
N ILE A 2 -3.27 -0.16 1.32
CA ILE A 2 -2.28 -0.07 2.39
C ILE A 2 -1.17 -1.07 2.07
N GLY A 3 0.08 -0.71 2.32
CA GLY A 3 1.22 -1.59 2.07
C GLY A 3 2.51 -0.78 1.95
N PRO A 4 3.66 -1.34 2.35
CA PRO A 4 4.93 -0.63 2.42
C PRO A 4 5.34 0.01 1.08
N GLN A 5 4.99 -0.62 -0.04
CA GLN A 5 5.23 -0.13 -1.39
C GLN A 5 4.45 1.17 -1.73
N PHE A 6 3.32 1.43 -1.07
CA PHE A 6 2.55 2.68 -1.19
C PHE A 6 2.85 3.65 -0.05
N ASP A 7 3.03 3.12 1.16
CA ASP A 7 3.24 3.90 2.38
C ASP A 7 4.56 4.66 2.33
N ILE A 8 5.63 4.10 1.75
CA ILE A 8 6.91 4.81 1.58
C ILE A 8 6.78 6.04 0.69
N ILE A 9 6.01 5.94 -0.39
CA ILE A 9 5.75 7.05 -1.33
C ILE A 9 4.90 8.11 -0.63
N SER A 10 3.83 7.68 0.05
CA SER A 10 2.96 8.57 0.83
C SER A 10 3.75 9.29 1.93
N PHE A 11 4.65 8.60 2.62
CA PHE A 11 5.52 9.17 3.63
C PHE A 11 6.39 10.31 3.08
N ILE A 12 7.12 10.03 1.99
CA ILE A 12 8.04 10.98 1.37
C ILE A 12 7.27 12.20 0.83
N THR A 13 6.18 11.96 0.11
CA THR A 13 5.40 13.02 -0.53
C THR A 13 4.63 13.88 0.48
N LYS A 14 4.07 13.31 1.55
CA LYS A 14 3.21 14.06 2.49
C LYS A 14 3.91 14.57 3.74
N PHE A 15 4.88 13.82 4.28
CA PHE A 15 5.41 14.11 5.63
C PHE A 15 6.84 14.64 5.62
N HIS A 16 7.67 14.31 4.63
CA HIS A 16 9.03 14.86 4.56
C HIS A 16 8.97 16.36 4.23
N ARG A 17 9.38 17.22 5.16
CA ARG A 17 9.47 18.68 4.96
C ARG A 17 10.82 19.07 4.37
N ILE A 18 10.85 20.14 3.58
CA ILE A 18 12.09 20.73 3.07
C ILE A 18 12.11 22.18 3.54
N LEU A 19 12.95 22.48 4.54
CA LEU A 19 13.10 23.84 5.08
C LEU A 19 14.45 24.44 4.72
N LYS A 20 15.46 23.57 4.52
CA LYS A 20 16.82 23.94 4.12
C LYS A 20 17.36 22.95 3.08
N LEU A 21 18.47 23.33 2.44
CA LEU A 21 19.14 22.52 1.41
C LEU A 21 19.45 21.09 1.86
N SER A 22 19.88 20.88 3.10
CA SER A 22 20.15 19.53 3.62
C SER A 22 18.91 18.64 3.64
N ASP A 23 17.71 19.22 3.77
CA ASP A 23 16.46 18.47 3.79
C ASP A 23 16.06 18.03 2.37
N ALA A 24 16.39 18.85 1.37
CA ALA A 24 16.21 18.49 -0.04
C ALA A 24 17.15 17.33 -0.42
N GLU A 25 18.40 17.37 0.04
CA GLU A 25 19.33 16.25 -0.12
C GLU A 25 18.82 14.99 0.58
N ALA A 26 18.31 15.12 1.80
CA ALA A 26 17.70 14.01 2.52
C ALA A 26 16.48 13.43 1.78
N TYR A 27 15.69 14.27 1.10
CA TYR A 27 14.59 13.82 0.25
C TYR A 27 15.10 12.96 -0.91
N LEU A 28 16.12 13.43 -1.64
CA LEU A 28 16.75 12.66 -2.72
C LEU A 28 17.26 11.31 -2.24
N ILE A 29 17.93 11.27 -1.09
CA ILE A 29 18.43 10.03 -0.47
C ILE A 29 17.28 9.08 -0.12
N ARG A 30 16.18 9.57 0.44
CA ARG A 30 15.01 8.73 0.76
C ARG A 30 14.38 8.15 -0.50
N VAL A 31 14.23 8.94 -1.55
CA VAL A 31 13.73 8.46 -2.85
C VAL A 31 14.66 7.40 -3.42
N GLN A 32 15.97 7.62 -3.39
CA GLN A 32 16.94 6.61 -3.84
C GLN A 32 16.84 5.30 -3.04
N ARG A 33 16.58 5.38 -1.74
CA ARG A 33 16.43 4.22 -0.85
C ARG A 33 15.14 3.41 -1.08
N ILE A 34 14.20 3.89 -1.90
CA ILE A 34 13.03 3.10 -2.33
C ILE A 34 13.50 1.79 -2.97
N SER A 35 14.55 1.82 -3.79
CA SER A 35 15.08 0.59 -4.41
C SER A 35 15.43 -0.46 -3.36
N LYS A 36 16.22 -0.09 -2.34
CA LYS A 36 16.61 -1.01 -1.28
C LYS A 36 15.41 -1.50 -0.47
N ALA A 37 14.44 -0.63 -0.20
CA ALA A 37 13.22 -1.02 0.49
C ALA A 37 12.44 -2.06 -0.32
N PHE A 38 12.36 -1.90 -1.65
CA PHE A 38 11.68 -2.84 -2.53
C PHE A 38 12.43 -4.17 -2.63
N ASP A 39 13.77 -4.15 -2.65
CA ASP A 39 14.57 -5.38 -2.59
C ASP A 39 14.25 -6.18 -1.31
N GLN A 40 14.13 -5.50 -0.16
CA GLN A 40 13.72 -6.15 1.10
C GLN A 40 12.29 -6.69 1.06
N LEU A 41 11.37 -6.02 0.35
CA LEU A 41 10.01 -6.52 0.17
C LEU A 41 9.98 -7.76 -0.72
N ILE A 42 10.82 -7.79 -1.75
CA ILE A 42 11.01 -8.96 -2.61
C ILE A 42 11.52 -10.14 -1.79
N ASP A 43 12.57 -9.94 -0.99
CA ASP A 43 13.11 -10.99 -0.11
C ASP A 43 12.03 -11.54 0.83
N GLN A 44 11.27 -10.66 1.48
CA GLN A 44 10.16 -11.08 2.34
C GLN A 44 9.07 -11.85 1.59
N GLN A 45 8.80 -11.50 0.34
CA GLN A 45 7.80 -12.16 -0.48
C GLN A 45 8.26 -13.56 -0.90
N ILE A 46 9.54 -13.71 -1.27
CA ILE A 46 10.16 -15.01 -1.56
C ILE A 46 10.12 -15.91 -0.32
N GLU A 47 10.46 -15.37 0.86
CA GLU A 47 10.39 -16.10 2.13
C GLU A 47 8.96 -16.53 2.53
N ARG A 48 7.95 -15.77 2.12
CA ARG A 48 6.54 -16.15 2.30
C ARG A 48 6.16 -17.29 1.36
N ARG A 49 6.60 -17.22 0.10
CA ARG A 49 6.41 -18.27 -0.90
C ARG A 49 7.00 -19.60 -0.42
N HIS A 50 8.24 -19.60 0.09
CA HIS A 50 8.87 -20.80 0.67
C HIS A 50 8.13 -21.42 1.85
N ARG A 51 7.32 -20.61 2.55
CA ARG A 51 6.50 -21.07 3.68
C ARG A 51 5.05 -21.39 3.27
N ASN A 52 4.74 -21.41 1.97
CA ASN A 52 3.38 -21.59 1.45
C ASN A 52 2.39 -20.54 1.98
N ILE A 53 2.86 -19.31 2.22
CA ILE A 53 2.04 -18.17 2.65
C ILE A 53 1.74 -17.32 1.42
N GLU A 54 0.66 -17.67 0.72
CA GLU A 54 0.31 -17.05 -0.55
C GLU A 54 -0.81 -16.01 -0.41
N THR A 55 -0.59 -14.86 -1.04
CA THR A 55 -1.59 -13.80 -1.12
C THR A 55 -2.72 -14.21 -2.07
N PRO A 56 -4.00 -13.99 -1.74
CA PRO A 56 -5.11 -14.26 -2.65
C PRO A 56 -4.96 -13.53 -4.00
N ARG A 57 -5.32 -14.22 -5.09
CA ARG A 57 -5.19 -13.70 -6.47
C ARG A 57 -5.75 -12.29 -6.66
N PHE A 58 -6.95 -12.01 -6.14
CA PHE A 58 -7.59 -10.70 -6.31
C PHE A 58 -6.82 -9.57 -5.61
N VAL A 59 -6.14 -9.86 -4.50
CA VAL A 59 -5.31 -8.87 -3.78
C VAL A 59 -4.05 -8.60 -4.58
N LEU A 60 -3.38 -9.65 -5.07
CA LEU A 60 -2.21 -9.51 -5.94
C LEU A 60 -2.52 -8.69 -7.19
N GLN A 61 -3.60 -9.01 -7.89
CA GLN A 61 -4.02 -8.26 -9.07
C GLN A 61 -4.18 -6.77 -8.77
N ARG A 62 -4.90 -6.44 -7.69
CA ARG A 62 -5.12 -5.03 -7.33
C ARG A 62 -3.81 -4.30 -7.00
N VAL A 63 -2.87 -4.98 -6.34
CA VAL A 63 -1.54 -4.41 -6.02
C VAL A 63 -0.74 -4.18 -7.29
N ILE A 64 -0.71 -5.17 -8.19
CA ILE A 64 -0.06 -5.08 -9.50
C ILE A 64 -0.62 -3.91 -10.30
N ASP A 65 -1.94 -3.81 -10.46
CA ASP A 65 -2.59 -2.73 -11.21
C ASP A 65 -2.18 -1.34 -10.66
N GLY A 66 -2.12 -1.21 -9.33
CA GLY A 66 -1.70 0.04 -8.68
C GLY A 66 -0.23 0.37 -8.88
N LEU A 67 0.66 -0.64 -8.85
CA LEU A 67 2.09 -0.47 -9.08
C LEU A 67 2.40 -0.18 -10.55
N GLU A 68 1.75 -0.85 -11.48
CA GLU A 68 1.88 -0.60 -12.92
C GLU A 68 1.38 0.79 -13.30
N ALA A 69 0.23 1.22 -12.76
CA ALA A 69 -0.28 2.57 -12.98
C ALA A 69 0.72 3.64 -12.50
N PHE A 70 1.31 3.44 -11.32
CA PHE A 70 2.31 4.36 -10.79
C PHE A 70 3.62 4.33 -11.59
N GLN A 71 4.13 3.15 -11.92
CA GLN A 71 5.34 2.99 -12.73
C GLN A 71 5.16 3.62 -14.11
N LYS A 72 4.02 3.40 -14.77
CA LYS A 72 3.69 4.02 -16.05
C LYS A 72 3.72 5.54 -15.94
N GLN A 73 3.16 6.12 -14.88
CA GLN A 73 3.26 7.56 -14.63
C GLN A 73 4.72 8.03 -14.47
N LEU A 74 5.57 7.25 -13.79
CA LEU A 74 7.00 7.56 -13.66
C LEU A 74 7.75 7.51 -15.00
N THR A 75 7.36 6.61 -15.90
CA THR A 75 8.03 6.40 -17.20
C THR A 75 7.55 7.39 -18.26
N ASP A 76 6.24 7.54 -18.41
CA ASP A 76 5.63 8.35 -19.47
C ASP A 76 5.75 9.85 -19.17
N GLU A 77 5.48 10.24 -17.92
CA GLU A 77 5.41 11.64 -17.50
C GLU A 77 6.17 11.84 -16.18
N PRO A 78 7.51 11.61 -16.15
CA PRO A 78 8.31 11.65 -14.92
C PRO A 78 8.17 12.97 -14.16
N ASN A 79 8.03 14.09 -14.87
CA ASN A 79 7.83 15.42 -14.28
C ASN A 79 6.49 15.57 -13.55
N ARG A 80 5.49 14.73 -13.87
CA ARG A 80 4.18 14.67 -13.21
C ARG A 80 4.11 13.57 -12.16
N SER A 81 5.22 12.91 -11.85
CA SER A 81 5.29 12.00 -10.72
C SER A 81 4.93 12.73 -9.42
N PRO A 82 4.13 12.13 -8.52
CA PRO A 82 3.89 12.69 -7.20
C PRO A 82 5.17 12.99 -6.41
N LEU A 83 6.25 12.22 -6.65
CA LEU A 83 7.55 12.45 -6.03
C LEU A 83 8.21 13.75 -6.52
N ILE A 84 8.01 14.13 -7.79
CA ILE A 84 8.55 15.37 -8.38
C ILE A 84 7.66 16.55 -7.99
N ILE A 85 6.34 16.43 -8.15
CA ILE A 85 5.38 17.49 -7.84
C ILE A 85 5.56 17.95 -6.39
N ALA A 86 5.51 17.00 -5.43
CA ALA A 86 5.68 17.32 -4.02
C ALA A 86 7.06 17.90 -3.71
N PHE A 87 8.10 17.52 -4.46
CA PHE A 87 9.44 18.07 -4.26
C PHE A 87 9.55 19.51 -4.76
N ILE A 88 8.97 19.82 -5.93
CA ILE A 88 8.94 21.17 -6.51
C ILE A 88 8.15 22.11 -5.60
N GLU A 89 6.97 21.70 -5.15
CA GLU A 89 6.14 22.48 -4.23
C GLU A 89 6.92 22.85 -2.96
N LYS A 90 7.54 21.86 -2.33
CA LYS A 90 8.33 22.07 -1.11
C LYS A 90 9.61 22.87 -1.31
N LEU A 91 10.22 22.82 -2.50
CA LEU A 91 11.39 23.64 -2.83
C LEU A 91 11.03 25.11 -3.03
N ASN A 92 9.82 25.40 -3.54
CA ASN A 92 9.37 26.78 -3.70
C ASN A 92 9.23 27.50 -2.35
N ASP A 93 9.00 26.75 -1.27
CA ASP A 93 8.95 27.27 0.10
C ASP A 93 10.34 27.53 0.72
N THR A 94 11.43 27.26 -0.01
CA THR A 94 12.80 27.38 0.50
C THR A 94 13.55 28.56 -0.11
N ILE A 95 14.45 29.16 0.68
CA ILE A 95 15.35 30.24 0.25
C ILE A 95 16.55 29.60 -0.49
N CYS A 96 16.35 29.13 -1.72
CA CYS A 96 17.44 28.68 -2.59
C CYS A 96 17.30 29.25 -4.01
N SER A 97 18.42 29.40 -4.71
CA SER A 97 18.43 29.96 -6.06
C SER A 97 17.72 29.03 -7.05
N LYS A 98 17.21 29.60 -8.15
CA LYS A 98 16.48 28.82 -9.16
C LYS A 98 17.37 27.80 -9.85
N GLU A 99 18.64 28.14 -10.06
CA GLU A 99 19.66 27.25 -10.60
C GLU A 99 19.83 26.02 -9.71
N LYS A 100 19.90 26.23 -8.38
CA LYS A 100 20.04 25.12 -7.44
C LYS A 100 18.79 24.25 -7.36
N GLN A 101 17.61 24.84 -7.43
CA GLN A 101 16.35 24.08 -7.53
C GLN A 101 16.35 23.18 -8.78
N ASN A 102 16.73 23.73 -9.93
CA ASN A 102 16.77 22.99 -11.20
C ASN A 102 17.79 21.84 -11.17
N GLU A 103 18.95 22.04 -10.52
CA GLU A 103 19.94 20.99 -10.29
C GLU A 103 19.35 19.84 -9.46
N LEU A 104 18.69 20.15 -8.35
CA LEU A 104 18.08 19.16 -7.46
C LEU A 104 16.95 18.39 -8.14
N ILE A 105 16.09 19.07 -8.91
CA ILE A 105 15.02 18.44 -9.69
C ILE A 105 15.61 17.48 -10.73
N SER A 106 16.66 17.91 -11.44
CA SER A 106 17.36 17.07 -12.43
C SER A 106 17.97 15.82 -11.78
N ARG A 107 18.55 15.96 -10.58
CA ARG A 107 19.07 14.83 -9.80
C ARG A 107 17.95 13.89 -9.37
N LEU A 108 16.80 14.41 -8.94
CA LEU A 108 15.64 13.58 -8.59
C LEU A 108 15.14 12.79 -9.80
N LEU A 109 14.99 13.42 -10.97
CA LEU A 109 14.61 12.73 -12.21
C LEU A 109 15.59 11.60 -12.56
N LYS A 110 16.90 11.84 -12.40
CA LYS A 110 17.92 10.80 -12.58
C LYS A 110 17.75 9.65 -11.60
N ILE A 111 17.49 9.92 -10.32
CA ILE A 111 17.23 8.89 -9.31
C ILE A 111 15.98 8.08 -9.66
N LEU A 112 14.90 8.73 -10.10
CA LEU A 112 13.70 8.02 -10.54
C LEU A 112 14.01 7.03 -11.66
N LYS A 113 14.75 7.48 -12.68
CA LYS A 113 15.14 6.64 -13.83
C LYS A 113 16.09 5.50 -13.46
N THR A 114 17.06 5.74 -12.58
CA THR A 114 18.17 4.80 -12.33
C THR A 114 17.95 3.90 -11.12
N ASN A 115 17.09 4.28 -10.19
CA ASN A 115 16.84 3.52 -8.97
C ASN A 115 15.38 3.10 -8.80
N VAL A 116 14.45 4.04 -8.97
CA VAL A 116 13.04 3.79 -8.62
C VAL A 116 12.35 2.94 -9.67
N ILE A 117 12.37 3.33 -10.95
CA ILE A 117 11.71 2.57 -12.03
C ILE A 117 12.22 1.11 -12.08
N PRO A 118 13.54 0.83 -12.07
CA PRO A 118 14.04 -0.54 -12.03
C PRO A 118 13.63 -1.34 -10.79
N ALA A 119 13.39 -0.67 -9.66
CA ALA A 119 12.90 -1.34 -8.45
C ALA A 119 11.42 -1.75 -8.58
N TYR A 120 10.60 -0.90 -9.22
CA TYR A 120 9.22 -1.27 -9.59
C TYR A 120 9.22 -2.47 -10.54
N ASP A 121 10.10 -2.50 -11.55
CA ASP A 121 10.22 -3.63 -12.48
C ASP A 121 10.50 -4.94 -11.74
N ARG A 122 11.50 -4.94 -10.84
CA ARG A 122 11.84 -6.14 -10.05
C ARG A 122 10.68 -6.60 -9.18
N LEU A 123 10.00 -5.68 -8.49
CA LEU A 123 8.88 -6.02 -7.62
C LEU A 123 7.69 -6.55 -8.44
N LEU A 124 7.35 -5.91 -9.55
CA LEU A 124 6.28 -6.34 -10.45
C LEU A 124 6.55 -7.73 -11.02
N ASN A 125 7.79 -8.04 -11.41
CA ASN A 125 8.15 -9.38 -11.89
C ASN A 125 7.83 -10.45 -10.84
N ILE A 126 8.25 -10.26 -9.59
CA ILE A 126 7.98 -11.21 -8.50
C ILE A 126 6.48 -11.35 -8.22
N LEU A 127 5.74 -10.23 -8.25
CA LEU A 127 4.29 -10.26 -8.03
C LEU A 127 3.53 -10.93 -9.18
N HIS A 128 3.99 -10.78 -10.43
CA HIS A 128 3.42 -11.49 -11.58
C HIS A 128 3.69 -13.00 -11.52
N GLU A 129 4.88 -13.41 -11.06
CA GLU A 129 5.17 -14.81 -10.74
C GLU A 129 4.28 -15.34 -9.61
N ASP A 130 4.04 -14.55 -8.56
CA ASP A 130 3.11 -14.96 -7.50
C ASP A 130 1.68 -15.08 -8.05
N LEU A 131 1.27 -14.15 -8.91
CA LEU A 131 -0.07 -14.13 -9.49
C LEU A 131 -0.35 -15.38 -10.35
N SER A 132 0.66 -15.88 -11.09
CA SER A 132 0.50 -17.09 -11.91
C SER A 132 0.34 -18.36 -11.08
N ASN A 133 0.88 -18.36 -9.85
CA ASN A 133 0.78 -19.48 -8.91
C ASN A 133 -0.40 -19.35 -7.93
N ALA A 134 -0.99 -18.16 -7.79
CA ALA A 134 -2.00 -17.89 -6.77
C ALA A 134 -3.32 -18.63 -6.97
N THR A 135 -3.81 -19.27 -5.90
CA THR A 135 -5.13 -19.93 -5.90
C THR A 135 -6.31 -18.94 -5.86
N THR A 136 -7.49 -19.43 -6.22
CA THR A 136 -8.75 -18.66 -6.14
C THR A 136 -9.36 -18.64 -4.74
N ASP A 137 -8.81 -19.34 -3.76
CA ASP A 137 -9.30 -19.28 -2.39
C ASP A 137 -8.95 -17.94 -1.73
N HIS A 138 -9.92 -17.38 -1.01
CA HIS A 138 -9.83 -16.00 -0.49
C HIS A 138 -9.65 -15.89 1.02
N GLY A 139 -9.86 -16.99 1.76
CA GLY A 139 -9.81 -16.98 3.22
C GLY A 139 -8.42 -17.31 3.76
N VAL A 140 -8.06 -16.69 4.89
CA VAL A 140 -6.80 -16.97 5.60
C VAL A 140 -6.71 -18.39 6.14
N TRP A 141 -7.85 -19.09 6.24
CA TRP A 141 -7.93 -20.51 6.63
C TRP A 141 -7.11 -21.43 5.72
N LYS A 142 -6.84 -21.03 4.46
CA LYS A 142 -6.03 -21.81 3.52
C LYS A 142 -4.54 -21.79 3.84
N LEU A 143 -4.10 -20.84 4.65
CA LEU A 143 -2.68 -20.67 5.01
C LEU A 143 -2.27 -21.70 6.07
N PRO A 144 -0.98 -22.01 6.19
CA PRO A 144 -0.47 -22.81 7.31
C PRO A 144 -0.87 -22.18 8.65
N ASN A 145 -1.53 -22.96 9.52
CA ASN A 145 -2.13 -22.49 10.79
C ASN A 145 -3.16 -21.36 10.63
N GLY A 146 -3.90 -21.34 9.52
CA GLY A 146 -4.87 -20.29 9.18
C GLY A 146 -6.00 -20.11 10.20
N ASP A 147 -6.41 -21.18 10.88
CA ASP A 147 -7.36 -21.19 11.99
C ASP A 147 -6.84 -20.42 13.21
N LYS A 148 -5.61 -20.71 13.63
CA LYS A 148 -4.93 -20.01 14.73
C LYS A 148 -4.67 -18.56 14.39
N TYR A 149 -4.26 -18.30 13.14
CA TYR A 149 -4.05 -16.95 12.63
C TYR A 149 -5.36 -16.14 12.64
N TYR A 150 -6.45 -16.71 12.15
CA TYR A 150 -7.75 -16.05 12.15
C TYR A 150 -8.23 -15.75 13.57
N LYS A 151 -8.09 -16.69 14.50
CA LYS A 151 -8.41 -16.47 15.93
C LYS A 151 -7.59 -15.33 16.53
N LEU A 152 -6.28 -15.30 16.28
CA LEU A 152 -5.42 -14.20 16.75
C LEU A 152 -5.83 -12.85 16.14
N CYS A 153 -6.16 -12.81 14.85
CA CYS A 153 -6.69 -11.60 14.22
C CYS A 153 -8.01 -11.15 14.84
N LEU A 154 -8.90 -12.08 15.16
CA LEU A 154 -10.17 -11.78 15.83
C LEU A 154 -9.92 -11.13 17.19
N GLU A 155 -9.07 -11.74 18.02
CA GLU A 155 -8.66 -11.19 19.32
C GLU A 155 -8.01 -9.81 19.17
N TYR A 156 -7.07 -9.64 18.23
CA TYR A 156 -6.37 -8.37 18.00
C TYR A 156 -7.31 -7.23 17.56
N HIS A 157 -8.28 -7.52 16.68
CA HIS A 157 -9.16 -6.48 16.13
C HIS A 157 -10.38 -6.17 16.97
N THR A 158 -10.84 -7.12 17.79
CA THR A 158 -12.09 -6.97 18.54
C THR A 158 -11.89 -7.02 20.06
N THR A 159 -10.67 -7.35 20.53
CA THR A 159 -10.35 -7.51 21.96
C THR A 159 -11.25 -8.52 22.69
N THR A 160 -11.95 -9.38 21.94
CA THR A 160 -12.81 -10.43 22.48
C THR A 160 -12.07 -11.76 22.52
N ASN A 161 -12.46 -12.61 23.48
CA ASN A 161 -12.01 -13.99 23.54
C ASN A 161 -13.02 -14.97 22.90
N MET A 162 -14.06 -14.45 22.26
CA MET A 162 -15.05 -15.27 21.54
C MET A 162 -14.38 -16.02 20.39
N SER A 163 -14.82 -17.25 20.17
CA SER A 163 -14.46 -18.05 19.02
C SER A 163 -15.04 -17.47 17.71
N PRO A 164 -14.45 -17.81 16.55
CA PRO A 164 -15.02 -17.48 15.24
C PRO A 164 -16.51 -17.82 15.10
N ASP A 165 -16.93 -18.97 15.60
CA ASP A 165 -18.32 -19.44 15.52
C ASP A 165 -19.25 -18.57 16.39
N GLU A 166 -18.82 -18.23 17.60
CA GLU A 166 -19.58 -17.34 18.49
C GLU A 166 -19.76 -15.94 17.87
N VAL A 167 -18.71 -15.41 17.24
CA VAL A 167 -18.78 -14.12 16.54
C VAL A 167 -19.69 -14.19 15.31
N HIS A 168 -19.67 -15.30 14.56
CA HIS A 168 -20.56 -15.52 13.42
C HIS A 168 -22.03 -15.57 13.85
N GLU A 169 -22.34 -16.33 14.89
CA GLU A 169 -23.71 -16.44 15.42
C GLU A 169 -24.21 -15.11 16.02
N LEU A 170 -23.34 -14.38 16.73
CA LEU A 170 -23.65 -13.03 17.21
C LEU A 170 -23.93 -12.07 16.03
N GLY A 171 -23.11 -12.17 14.98
CA GLY A 171 -23.28 -11.40 13.75
C GLY A 171 -24.63 -11.65 13.08
N LYS A 172 -25.04 -12.92 12.93
CA LYS A 172 -26.37 -13.27 12.39
C LYS A 172 -27.51 -12.64 13.19
N LYS A 173 -27.44 -12.74 14.53
CA LYS A 173 -28.43 -12.13 15.43
C LYS A 173 -28.49 -10.61 15.27
N HIS A 174 -27.34 -9.95 15.12
CA HIS A 174 -27.29 -8.51 14.89
C HIS A 174 -27.86 -8.11 13.53
N VAL A 175 -27.55 -8.84 12.45
CA VAL A 175 -28.13 -8.60 11.11
C VAL A 175 -29.65 -8.71 11.15
N GLU A 176 -30.18 -9.77 11.75
CA GLU A 176 -31.63 -9.97 11.86
C GLU A 176 -32.30 -8.85 12.67
N ARG A 177 -31.72 -8.49 13.83
CA ARG A 177 -32.22 -7.39 14.67
C ARG A 177 -32.25 -6.07 13.90
N ILE A 178 -31.15 -5.70 13.25
CA ILE A 178 -31.03 -4.44 12.49
C ILE A 178 -32.03 -4.42 11.32
N GLN A 179 -32.17 -5.51 10.58
CA GLN A 179 -33.17 -5.60 9.51
C GLN A 179 -34.61 -5.43 10.03
N ASN A 180 -34.92 -5.99 11.20
CA ASN A 180 -36.23 -5.81 11.83
C ASN A 180 -36.46 -4.37 12.29
N GLU A 181 -35.44 -3.70 12.84
CA GLU A 181 -35.51 -2.28 13.19
C GLU A 181 -35.71 -1.39 11.97
N MET A 182 -34.97 -1.63 10.88
CA MET A 182 -35.14 -0.90 9.62
C MET A 182 -36.55 -1.06 9.06
N ARG A 183 -37.09 -2.29 9.02
CA ARG A 183 -38.47 -2.55 8.58
C ARG A 183 -39.49 -1.80 9.43
N ARG A 184 -39.32 -1.77 10.77
CA ARG A 184 -40.20 -1.02 11.67
C ARG A 184 -40.13 0.48 11.40
N SER A 185 -38.95 1.04 11.22
CA SER A 185 -38.78 2.47 10.91
C SER A 185 -39.35 2.86 9.56
N ASP A 186 -39.18 2.05 8.51
CA ASP A 186 -39.81 2.29 7.19
C ASP A 186 -41.34 2.25 7.26
N TYR A 187 -41.89 1.39 8.14
CA TYR A 187 -43.31 1.41 8.45
C TYR A 187 -43.72 2.70 9.16
N PHE A 188 -42.94 3.21 10.11
CA PHE A 188 -43.24 4.47 10.81
C PHE A 188 -43.15 5.72 9.91
N VAL A 189 -42.21 5.77 8.96
CA VAL A 189 -42.04 6.92 8.03
C VAL A 189 -43.17 7.01 7.00
N LYS A 190 -43.87 5.90 6.69
CA LYS A 190 -45.04 5.91 5.78
C LYS A 190 -46.34 6.40 6.42
N PHE A 191 -46.36 6.66 7.73
CA PHE A 191 -47.55 7.12 8.47
C PHE A 191 -47.45 8.57 8.98
N HIS A 192 -46.61 9.41 8.37
CA HIS A 192 -46.59 10.88 8.56
C HIS A 192 -46.58 11.56 7.18
#